data_AF-A0A5D0MZI5-F1
#
_entry.id   AF-A0A5D0MZI5-F1
#
_cell.length_a   1.000
_cell.length_b   1.000
_cell.length_c   1.000
_cell.angle_alpha   90.00
_cell.angle_beta   90.00
_cell.angle_gamma   90.00
#
_symmetry.space_group_name_H-M   'P 1'
#
loop_
_entity.id
_entity.type
_entity.pdbx_description
1 polymer ?
#
loop_
_entity_poly.entity_id
_entity_poly.type
_entity_poly.pdbx_seq_one_letter_code
_entity_poly.pdbx_strand_id
1 'polypeptide(L)'
;MLALTGHMGYRPAWECGRCGEPWPCPTFRSIPRQRLDPAALIPVMSFLLRGAIRDLRGRPEGPEPPEIVQRFLWFMPLTDSEARAVARRLR
;
A
#
# COMPACT_ATOMS: atom_id res chain seq x y z
N MET A 1 -3.50 -0.73 -16.58
CA MET A 1 -2.13 -0.34 -16.18
C MET A 1 -2.26 0.92 -15.32
N LEU A 2 -2.07 0.83 -14.00
CA LEU A 2 -2.14 1.96 -13.05
C LEU A 2 -0.89 2.87 -13.19
N ALA A 3 -0.63 3.33 -14.42
CA ALA A 3 0.49 4.19 -14.79
C ALA A 3 0.12 5.68 -14.82
N LEU A 4 -1.10 6.05 -14.40
CA LEU A 4 -1.70 7.36 -14.63
C LEU A 4 -0.90 8.55 -14.05
N THR A 5 0.11 8.34 -13.21
CA THR A 5 0.95 9.41 -12.65
C THR A 5 2.46 9.12 -12.70
N GLY A 6 2.88 7.93 -13.13
CA GLY A 6 4.29 7.48 -13.04
C GLY A 6 4.81 7.25 -11.61
N HIS A 7 3.98 7.40 -10.59
CA HIS A 7 4.33 7.12 -9.20
C HIS A 7 4.13 5.64 -8.87
N MET A 8 5.11 4.79 -9.25
CA MET A 8 5.11 3.35 -9.01
C MET A 8 6.05 2.96 -7.87
N GLY A 9 5.65 1.99 -7.05
CA GLY A 9 6.46 1.45 -5.96
C GLY A 9 7.43 0.38 -6.45
N TYR A 10 8.71 0.51 -6.10
CA TYR A 10 9.75 -0.44 -6.46
C TYR A 10 10.14 -1.33 -5.29
N ARG A 11 10.12 -2.64 -5.54
CA ARG A 11 10.60 -3.64 -4.58
C ARG A 11 12.13 -3.54 -4.45
N PRO A 12 12.69 -3.91 -3.27
CA PRO A 12 12.00 -4.37 -2.07
C PRO A 12 11.71 -3.25 -1.07
N ALA A 13 12.19 -2.02 -1.29
CA ALA A 13 11.96 -0.89 -0.39
C ALA A 13 10.52 -0.37 -0.43
N TRP A 14 9.81 -0.64 -1.53
CA TRP A 14 8.50 -0.09 -1.82
C TRP A 14 8.51 1.44 -1.77
N GLU A 15 9.57 2.03 -2.29
CA GLU A 15 9.71 3.46 -2.51
C GLU A 15 9.16 3.82 -3.89
N CYS A 16 8.59 5.00 -3.99
CA CYS A 16 8.09 5.52 -5.24
C CYS A 16 9.25 5.93 -6.15
N GLY A 17 9.39 5.31 -7.32
CA GLY A 17 10.53 5.63 -8.21
C GLY A 17 10.48 7.02 -8.84
N ARG A 18 9.44 7.81 -8.60
CA ARG A 18 9.35 9.21 -9.06
C ARG A 18 9.69 10.23 -7.97
N CYS A 19 9.40 9.94 -6.71
CA CYS A 19 9.59 10.91 -5.62
C CYS A 19 10.38 10.38 -4.42
N GLY A 20 10.84 9.13 -4.42
CA GLY A 20 11.58 8.51 -3.31
C GLY A 20 10.73 8.16 -2.08
N GLU A 21 9.56 8.76 -1.93
CA GLU A 21 8.66 8.53 -0.78
C GLU A 21 8.11 7.09 -0.69
N PRO A 22 7.77 6.60 0.52
CA PRO A 22 7.11 5.31 0.70
C PRO A 22 5.85 5.18 -0.14
N TRP A 23 5.79 4.15 -0.98
CA TRP A 23 4.67 3.87 -1.86
C TRP A 23 3.56 3.08 -1.14
N PRO A 24 2.26 3.40 -1.35
CA PRO A 24 1.71 4.49 -2.17
C PRO A 24 2.06 5.89 -1.64
N CYS A 25 2.73 6.70 -2.46
CA CYS A 25 3.25 8.00 -2.04
C CYS A 25 2.12 9.04 -1.92
N PRO A 26 2.33 10.18 -1.24
CA PRO A 26 1.31 11.22 -1.10
C PRO A 26 0.69 11.65 -2.43
N THR A 27 1.49 11.77 -3.50
CA THR A 27 0.99 12.10 -4.86
C THR A 27 0.09 11.02 -5.47
N PHE A 28 0.34 9.74 -5.18
CA PHE A 28 -0.56 8.67 -5.63
C PHE A 28 -1.84 8.67 -4.79
N ARG A 29 -1.72 8.96 -3.49
CA ARG A 29 -2.87 9.04 -2.57
C ARG A 29 -3.73 10.28 -2.75
N SER A 30 -3.25 11.30 -3.47
CA SER A 30 -4.04 12.50 -3.78
C SER A 30 -4.99 12.32 -4.96
N ILE A 31 -5.00 11.16 -5.62
CA ILE A 31 -5.99 10.86 -6.66
C ILE A 31 -7.39 10.97 -6.04
N PRO A 32 -8.28 11.84 -6.58
CA PRO A 32 -9.61 12.05 -6.01
C PRO A 32 -10.39 10.75 -5.92
N ARG A 33 -11.09 10.52 -4.80
CA ARG A 33 -11.83 9.28 -4.53
C ARG A 33 -12.89 8.99 -5.58
N GLN A 34 -13.48 10.03 -6.19
CA GLN A 34 -14.43 9.92 -7.30
C GLN A 34 -13.81 9.32 -8.58
N ARG A 35 -12.48 9.39 -8.72
CA ARG A 35 -11.71 8.78 -9.82
C ARG A 35 -11.15 7.41 -9.46
N LEU A 36 -11.35 6.96 -8.21
CA LEU A 36 -10.99 5.62 -7.79
C LEU A 36 -12.23 4.75 -7.87
N ASP A 37 -12.11 3.62 -8.56
CA ASP A 37 -13.05 2.52 -8.42
C ASP A 37 -12.47 1.54 -7.39
N PRO A 38 -13.00 1.50 -6.14
CA PRO A 38 -12.51 0.59 -5.12
C PRO A 38 -12.61 -0.88 -5.56
N ALA A 39 -13.62 -1.26 -6.34
CA ALA A 39 -13.79 -2.63 -6.80
C ALA A 39 -12.65 -3.05 -7.73
N ALA A 40 -12.18 -2.14 -8.58
CA ALA A 40 -11.00 -2.36 -9.43
C ALA A 40 -9.67 -2.23 -8.66
N LEU A 41 -9.61 -1.36 -7.64
CA LEU A 41 -8.37 -1.05 -6.93
C LEU A 41 -8.02 -2.09 -5.85
N ILE A 42 -9.01 -2.61 -5.12
CA ILE A 42 -8.82 -3.63 -4.07
C ILE A 42 -8.01 -4.84 -4.56
N PRO A 43 -8.33 -5.52 -5.68
CA PRO A 43 -7.57 -6.70 -6.09
C PRO A 43 -6.11 -6.37 -6.43
N VAL A 44 -5.86 -5.23 -7.10
CA VAL A 44 -4.49 -4.80 -7.43
C VAL A 44 -3.70 -4.47 -6.17
N MET A 45 -4.26 -3.66 -5.28
CA MET A 45 -3.58 -3.26 -4.05
C MET A 45 -3.38 -4.43 -3.09
N SER A 46 -4.33 -5.37 -3.02
CA SER A 46 -4.19 -6.60 -2.23
C SER A 46 -3.10 -7.53 -2.77
N PHE A 47 -2.93 -7.61 -4.08
CA PHE A 47 -1.81 -8.33 -4.69
C PHE A 47 -0.47 -7.70 -4.32
N LEU A 48 -0.33 -6.38 -4.44
CA LEU A 48 0.90 -5.66 -4.09
C LEU A 48 1.20 -5.71 -2.58
N LEU A 49 0.17 -5.58 -1.74
CA LEU A 49 0.27 -5.66 -0.28
C LEU A 49 0.93 -6.97 0.18
N ARG A 50 0.63 -8.11 -0.45
CA ARG A 50 1.31 -9.39 -0.15
C ARG A 50 2.81 -9.31 -0.36
N GLY A 51 3.25 -8.72 -1.47
CA GLY A 51 4.67 -8.49 -1.75
C GLY A 51 5.29 -7.53 -0.73
N ALA A 52 4.58 -6.46 -0.37
CA ALA A 52 5.04 -5.47 0.59
C ALA A 52 5.22 -6.02 2.00
N ILE A 53 4.26 -6.83 2.45
CA ILE A 53 4.36 -7.52 3.74
C ILE A 53 5.59 -8.42 3.77
N ARG A 54 5.84 -9.21 2.71
CA ARG A 54 7.03 -10.07 2.64
C ARG A 54 8.33 -9.27 2.67
N ASP A 55 8.37 -8.15 1.96
CA ASP A 55 9.62 -7.42 1.80
C ASP A 55 9.94 -6.52 3.02
N LEU A 56 8.93 -5.98 3.71
CA LEU A 56 9.09 -4.93 4.73
C LEU A 56 8.98 -5.45 6.17
N ARG A 57 8.21 -6.53 6.42
CA ARG A 57 8.01 -7.07 7.78
C ARG A 57 9.35 -7.42 8.41
N GLY A 58 9.57 -6.98 9.65
CA GLY A 58 10.74 -7.33 10.45
C GLY A 58 12.02 -6.57 10.07
N ARG A 59 11.94 -5.55 9.22
CA ARG A 59 13.07 -4.64 9.00
C ARG A 59 13.29 -3.77 10.24
N PRO A 60 14.54 -3.58 10.69
CA PRO A 60 14.86 -2.57 11.70
C PRO A 60 14.33 -1.20 11.25
N GLU A 61 13.61 -0.51 12.14
CA GLU A 61 12.97 0.80 11.88
C GLU A 61 11.97 0.82 10.70
N GLY A 62 11.55 -0.36 10.21
CA GLY A 62 10.54 -0.49 9.18
C GLY A 62 9.11 -0.43 9.73
N PRO A 63 8.11 -0.26 8.85
CA PRO A 63 6.71 -0.26 9.28
C PRO A 63 6.29 -1.66 9.76
N GLU A 64 5.48 -1.69 10.82
CA GLU A 64 4.85 -2.89 11.32
C GLU A 64 3.77 -3.39 10.33
N PRO A 65 3.44 -4.70 10.33
CA PRO A 65 2.47 -5.26 9.39
C PRO A 65 1.12 -4.53 9.29
N PRO A 66 0.49 -4.04 10.39
CA PRO A 66 -0.75 -3.27 10.29
C PRO A 66 -0.56 -1.91 9.60
N GLU A 67 0.59 -1.26 9.79
CA GLU A 67 0.92 0.02 9.16
C GLU A 67 1.12 -0.17 7.65
N ILE A 68 1.74 -1.28 7.23
CA ILE A 68 1.83 -1.66 5.82
C ILE A 68 0.43 -1.85 5.21
N VAL A 69 -0.49 -2.53 5.92
CA VAL A 69 -1.87 -2.71 5.45
C VAL A 69 -2.57 -1.36 5.28
N GLN A 70 -2.54 -0.49 6.29
CA GLN A 70 -3.15 0.84 6.22
C GLN A 70 -2.55 1.68 5.09
N ARG A 71 -1.23 1.59 4.88
CA ARG A 71 -0.54 2.30 3.80
C ARG A 71 -1.02 1.88 2.41
N PHE A 72 -1.15 0.58 2.15
CA PHE A 72 -1.56 0.07 0.83
C PHE A 72 -3.07 0.17 0.60
N LEU A 73 -3.89 0.08 1.64
CA LEU A 73 -5.35 0.18 1.57
C LEU A 73 -5.87 1.55 2.03
N TRP A 74 -5.09 2.62 1.82
CA TRP A 74 -5.36 3.99 2.27
C TRP A 74 -6.74 4.55 1.89
N PHE A 75 -7.36 4.02 0.83
CA PHE A 75 -8.67 4.43 0.32
C PHE A 75 -9.85 3.73 1.05
N MET A 76 -9.53 2.82 1.99
CA MET A 76 -10.46 2.10 2.85
C MET A 76 -10.41 2.68 4.27
N PRO A 77 -11.55 2.85 4.95
CA PRO A 77 -11.58 3.33 6.33
C PRO A 77 -11.29 2.18 7.32
N LEU A 78 -10.09 1.59 7.23
CA LEU A 78 -9.70 0.49 8.12
C LEU A 78 -9.31 1.04 9.49
N THR A 79 -9.93 0.49 10.53
CA THR A 79 -9.43 0.62 11.89
C THR A 79 -8.13 -0.18 12.06
N ASP A 80 -7.39 0.15 13.11
CA ASP A 80 -6.15 -0.53 13.45
C ASP A 80 -6.36 -2.03 13.79
N SER A 81 -7.51 -2.38 14.37
CA SER A 81 -7.88 -3.78 14.64
C SER A 81 -8.15 -4.56 13.35
N GLU A 82 -8.82 -3.94 12.38
CA GLU A 82 -9.08 -4.53 11.04
C GLU A 82 -7.79 -4.68 10.25
N ALA A 83 -6.92 -3.66 10.25
CA ALA A 83 -5.61 -3.71 9.62
C ALA A 83 -4.76 -4.86 10.18
N ARG A 84 -4.74 -5.03 11.51
CA ARG A 84 -4.13 -6.21 12.16
C ARG A 84 -4.75 -7.52 11.70
N ALA A 85 -6.07 -7.60 11.60
CA ALA A 85 -6.76 -8.80 11.17
C ALA A 85 -6.45 -9.18 9.72
N VAL A 86 -6.30 -8.20 8.82
CA VAL A 86 -5.83 -8.42 7.44
C VAL A 86 -4.38 -8.85 7.45
N ALA A 87 -3.49 -8.15 8.15
CA ALA A 87 -2.07 -8.50 8.25
C ALA A 87 -1.85 -9.93 8.76
N ARG A 88 -2.73 -10.42 9.66
CA ARG A 88 -2.73 -11.81 10.14
C ARG A 88 -3.05 -12.85 9.06
N ARG A 89 -3.93 -12.52 8.11
CA ARG A 89 -4.30 -13.42 7.01
C ARG A 89 -3.25 -13.47 5.90
N LEU A 90 -2.39 -12.45 5.83
CA LEU A 90 -1.29 -12.33 4.88
C LEU A 90 0.05 -12.78 5.50
N ARG A 91 -0.01 -13.63 6.53
CA ARG A 91 1.18 -14.12 7.23
C ARG A 91 1.98 -15.08 6.39
#